data_AF-A0A355L395-F1
#
_entry.id   AF-A0A355L395-F1
#
_cell.length_a   1.000
_cell.length_b   1.000
_cell.length_c   1.000
_cell.angle_alpha   90.00
_cell.angle_beta   90.00
_cell.angle_gamma   90.00
#
_symmetry.space_group_name_H-M   'P 1'
#
loop_
_entity.id
_entity.type
_entity.pdbx_description
1 polymer ?
#
loop_
_entity_poly.entity_id
_entity_poly.type
_entity_poly.pdbx_seq_one_letter_code
_entity_poly.pdbx_strand_id
1 'polypeptide(L)'
;MSVLDRVNSPKDLKKLNDKELEVLCDDIRELLINTVSKTGGHLASNLGVVELTVAMHKVFNSPVDQIVFDVGHQCYTHKILTGRKDKFETLRTEGGISGFTRPVESEHDIFSSGHSSTSISAAVGLARAKQIKGEKGKVVAVIGDGALTGGLAYEAL
;
A
#
# COMPACT_ATOMS: atom_id res chain seq x y z
N MET A 1 11.88 -16.42 -15.34
CA MET A 1 10.96 -15.27 -15.25
C MET A 1 10.40 -15.27 -13.87
N SER A 2 10.51 -14.14 -13.17
CA SER A 2 9.97 -13.99 -11.82
C SER A 2 8.44 -13.96 -11.87
N VAL A 3 7.76 -14.30 -10.78
CA VAL A 3 6.29 -14.14 -10.70
C VAL A 3 5.92 -12.66 -10.76
N LEU A 4 6.73 -11.79 -10.14
CA LEU A 4 6.57 -10.34 -10.14
C LEU A 4 6.56 -9.73 -11.56
N ASP A 5 7.26 -10.34 -12.52
CA ASP A 5 7.25 -9.89 -13.92
C ASP A 5 5.83 -9.92 -14.55
N ARG A 6 4.96 -10.80 -14.05
CA ARG A 6 3.58 -10.98 -14.52
C ARG A 6 2.57 -10.08 -13.79
N VAL A 7 3.01 -9.31 -12.80
CA VAL A 7 2.14 -8.49 -11.94
C VAL A 7 2.40 -7.01 -12.24
N ASN A 8 1.44 -6.37 -12.92
CA ASN A 8 1.49 -4.94 -13.21
C ASN A 8 0.30 -4.17 -12.61
N SER A 9 -0.72 -4.88 -12.12
CA SER A 9 -1.89 -4.31 -11.48
C SER A 9 -2.48 -5.25 -10.42
N PRO A 10 -3.33 -4.74 -9.51
CA PRO A 10 -4.03 -5.59 -8.54
C PRO A 10 -4.84 -6.73 -9.17
N LYS A 11 -5.33 -6.53 -10.40
CA LYS A 11 -6.10 -7.54 -11.14
C LYS A 11 -5.28 -8.78 -11.50
N ASP A 12 -3.97 -8.64 -11.65
CA ASP A 12 -3.10 -9.76 -12.01
C ASP A 12 -2.86 -10.70 -10.83
N LEU A 13 -2.85 -10.18 -9.59
CA LEU A 13 -2.76 -11.01 -8.38
C LEU A 13 -3.93 -11.99 -8.30
N LYS A 14 -5.12 -11.58 -8.78
CA LYS A 14 -6.33 -12.43 -8.75
C LYS A 14 -6.17 -13.72 -9.54
N LYS A 15 -5.29 -13.74 -10.54
CA LYS A 15 -5.02 -14.91 -11.40
C LYS A 15 -4.02 -15.89 -10.79
N LEU A 16 -3.23 -15.46 -9.79
CA LEU A 16 -2.19 -16.29 -9.17
C LEU A 16 -2.80 -17.29 -8.18
N ASN A 17 -2.25 -18.50 -8.12
CA ASN A 17 -2.54 -19.44 -7.03
C ASN A 17 -1.68 -19.17 -5.79
N ASP A 18 -1.95 -19.86 -4.68
CA ASP A 18 -1.29 -19.60 -3.40
C ASP A 18 0.24 -19.80 -3.44
N LYS A 19 0.72 -20.83 -4.16
CA LYS A 19 2.17 -21.06 -4.34
C LYS A 19 2.81 -19.93 -5.14
N GLU A 20 2.12 -19.42 -6.16
CA GLU A 20 2.61 -18.27 -6.91
C GLU A 20 2.60 -16.98 -6.06
N LEU A 21 1.67 -16.85 -5.12
CA LEU A 21 1.65 -15.72 -4.18
C LEU A 21 2.81 -15.78 -3.18
N GLU A 22 3.20 -16.96 -2.71
CA GLU A 22 4.40 -17.15 -1.88
C GLU A 22 5.66 -16.69 -2.64
N VAL A 23 5.85 -17.18 -3.87
CA VAL A 23 6.98 -16.76 -4.73
C VAL A 23 6.94 -15.27 -5.03
N LEU A 24 5.74 -14.69 -5.26
CA LEU A 24 5.59 -13.24 -5.44
C LEU A 24 6.09 -12.45 -4.21
N CYS A 25 5.83 -12.95 -3.00
CA CYS A 25 6.31 -12.28 -1.77
C CYS A 25 7.84 -12.32 -1.69
N ASP A 26 8.47 -13.44 -2.07
CA ASP A 26 9.93 -13.57 -2.15
C ASP A 26 10.53 -12.58 -3.16
N ASP A 27 9.99 -12.54 -4.38
CA ASP A 27 10.42 -11.63 -5.44
C ASP A 27 10.32 -10.15 -5.00
N ILE A 28 9.24 -9.79 -4.29
CA ILE A 28 9.05 -8.43 -3.77
C ILE A 28 10.07 -8.12 -2.67
N ARG A 29 10.34 -9.06 -1.74
CA ARG A 29 11.35 -8.84 -0.69
C ARG A 29 12.73 -8.61 -1.31
N GLU A 30 13.10 -9.35 -2.34
CA GLU A 30 14.35 -9.13 -3.07
C GLU A 30 14.39 -7.74 -3.72
N LEU A 31 13.33 -7.33 -4.43
CA LEU A 31 13.25 -6.00 -5.04
C LEU A 31 13.36 -4.87 -4.01
N LEU A 32 12.68 -5.02 -2.85
CA LEU A 32 12.74 -4.06 -1.75
C LEU A 32 14.17 -3.89 -1.23
N ILE A 33 14.86 -4.99 -0.91
CA ILE A 33 16.24 -4.97 -0.40
C ILE A 33 17.19 -4.33 -1.44
N ASN A 34 17.08 -4.75 -2.70
CA ASN A 34 17.95 -4.27 -3.78
C ASN A 34 17.77 -2.78 -4.08
N THR A 35 16.55 -2.26 -3.96
CA THR A 35 16.25 -0.85 -4.25
C THR A 35 16.55 0.04 -3.06
N VAL A 36 16.10 -0.34 -1.86
CA VAL A 36 16.23 0.48 -0.65
C VAL A 36 17.68 0.55 -0.17
N SER A 37 18.52 -0.47 -0.45
CA SER A 37 19.96 -0.40 -0.19
C SER A 37 20.68 0.70 -0.97
N LYS A 38 20.12 1.14 -2.11
CA LYS A 38 20.68 2.20 -2.97
C LYS A 38 20.06 3.56 -2.70
N THR A 39 18.74 3.60 -2.50
CA THR A 39 17.95 4.84 -2.38
C THR A 39 17.72 5.28 -0.92
N GLY A 40 17.96 4.40 0.05
CA GLY A 40 17.54 4.59 1.43
C GLY A 40 16.01 4.50 1.59
N GLY A 41 15.52 4.79 2.79
CA GLY A 41 14.09 4.72 3.12
C GLY A 41 13.76 3.62 4.12
N HIS A 42 12.48 3.24 4.17
CA HIS A 42 11.95 2.43 5.27
C HIS A 42 11.94 0.94 4.91
N LEU A 43 13.05 0.23 5.15
CA LEU A 43 13.14 -1.20 4.77
C LEU A 43 12.31 -2.10 5.70
N ALA A 44 12.57 -2.04 7.01
CA ALA A 44 12.01 -3.00 7.97
C ALA A 44 10.48 -2.99 8.02
N SER A 45 9.87 -1.79 8.00
CA SER A 45 8.41 -1.64 7.98
C SER A 45 7.77 -2.25 6.74
N ASN A 46 8.44 -2.21 5.58
CA ASN A 46 7.92 -2.82 4.34
C ASN A 46 8.13 -4.32 4.29
N LEU A 47 9.27 -4.82 4.78
CA LEU A 47 9.50 -6.27 4.88
C LEU A 47 8.46 -6.94 5.79
N GLY A 48 8.04 -6.27 6.87
CA GLY A 48 7.04 -6.80 7.81
C GLY A 48 5.60 -6.86 7.29
N VAL A 49 5.28 -6.28 6.13
CA VAL A 49 3.90 -6.21 5.61
C VAL A 49 3.77 -6.70 4.17
N VAL A 50 4.76 -7.41 3.62
CA VAL A 50 4.72 -7.90 2.23
C VAL A 50 3.50 -8.82 2.03
N GLU A 51 3.37 -9.84 2.86
CA GLU A 51 2.31 -10.85 2.76
C GLU A 51 0.94 -10.23 3.00
N LEU A 52 0.84 -9.38 4.04
CA LEU A 52 -0.39 -8.63 4.34
C LEU A 52 -0.83 -7.82 3.12
N THR A 53 0.09 -7.09 2.50
CA THR A 53 -0.23 -6.21 1.37
C THR A 53 -0.60 -7.00 0.11
N VAL A 54 0.09 -8.12 -0.16
CA VAL A 54 -0.25 -9.05 -1.25
C VAL A 54 -1.64 -9.65 -1.03
N ALA A 55 -1.93 -10.15 0.17
CA ALA A 55 -3.23 -10.71 0.51
C ALA A 55 -4.35 -9.68 0.40
N MET A 56 -4.12 -8.45 0.87
CA MET A 56 -5.08 -7.35 0.75
C MET A 56 -5.40 -7.06 -0.73
N HIS A 57 -4.40 -6.93 -1.59
CA HIS A 57 -4.64 -6.68 -3.02
C HIS A 57 -5.21 -7.89 -3.78
N LYS A 58 -5.02 -9.11 -3.26
CA LYS A 58 -5.67 -10.32 -3.77
C LYS A 58 -7.18 -10.31 -3.48
N VAL A 59 -7.56 -9.92 -2.26
CA VAL A 59 -8.95 -9.95 -1.78
C VAL A 59 -9.73 -8.72 -2.25
N PHE A 60 -9.20 -7.53 -2.01
CA PHE A 60 -9.86 -6.26 -2.31
C PHE A 60 -9.64 -5.83 -3.77
N ASN A 61 -10.50 -4.92 -4.25
CA ASN A 61 -10.51 -4.39 -5.61
C ASN A 61 -10.06 -2.94 -5.63
N SER A 62 -8.79 -2.67 -5.33
CA SER A 62 -8.25 -1.30 -5.48
C SER A 62 -8.28 -0.87 -6.97
N PRO A 63 -8.72 0.36 -7.30
CA PRO A 63 -9.03 1.49 -6.43
C PRO A 63 -10.50 1.63 -6.00
N VAL A 64 -11.40 0.72 -6.43
CA VAL A 64 -12.82 0.74 -6.03
C VAL A 64 -12.95 0.57 -4.51
N ASP A 65 -12.21 -0.40 -3.97
CA ASP A 65 -11.93 -0.53 -2.56
C ASP A 65 -10.74 0.38 -2.21
N GLN A 66 -10.95 1.28 -1.25
CA GLN A 66 -9.99 2.30 -0.86
C GLN A 66 -9.15 1.79 0.31
N ILE A 67 -7.83 1.82 0.16
CA ILE A 67 -6.87 1.37 1.17
C ILE A 67 -6.10 2.59 1.67
N VAL A 68 -6.12 2.83 2.97
CA VAL A 68 -5.47 3.97 3.63
C VAL A 68 -4.35 3.43 4.52
N PHE A 69 -3.11 3.74 4.19
CA PHE A 69 -1.95 3.40 5.02
C PHE A 69 -1.64 4.54 5.99
N ASP A 70 -1.63 4.25 7.29
CA ASP A 70 -1.19 5.18 8.33
C ASP A 70 0.32 5.42 8.24
N VAL A 71 0.77 6.67 8.36
CA VAL A 71 2.12 7.16 8.00
C VAL A 71 2.49 6.95 6.53
N GLY A 72 2.24 5.77 5.97
CA GLY A 72 2.54 5.40 4.58
C GLY A 72 3.96 4.84 4.39
N HIS A 73 4.80 4.80 5.43
CA HIS A 73 6.17 4.29 5.32
C HIS A 73 6.27 2.78 5.05
N GLN A 74 5.16 2.05 5.14
CA GLN A 74 4.99 0.62 4.92
C GLN A 74 4.17 0.30 3.65
N CYS A 75 4.19 1.21 2.66
CA CYS A 75 3.39 1.08 1.43
C CYS A 75 4.18 0.70 0.16
N TYR A 76 5.45 0.31 0.24
CA TYR A 76 6.27 0.03 -0.94
C TYR A 76 5.74 -1.17 -1.74
N THR A 77 5.39 -2.26 -1.06
CA THR A 77 4.70 -3.39 -1.69
C THR A 77 3.41 -2.94 -2.35
N HIS A 78 2.64 -2.06 -1.72
CA HIS A 78 1.44 -1.48 -2.32
C HIS A 78 1.77 -0.72 -3.60
N LYS A 79 2.82 0.11 -3.63
CA LYS A 79 3.25 0.83 -4.84
C LYS A 79 3.67 -0.13 -5.96
N ILE A 80 4.47 -1.14 -5.63
CA ILE A 80 4.93 -2.17 -6.59
C ILE A 80 3.72 -2.85 -7.27
N LEU A 81 2.73 -3.30 -6.48
CA LEU A 81 1.57 -4.05 -6.97
C LEU A 81 0.53 -3.18 -7.71
N THR A 82 0.68 -1.86 -7.67
CA THR A 82 -0.28 -0.88 -8.24
C THR A 82 0.33 -0.09 -9.38
N GLY A 83 1.11 -0.78 -10.22
CA GLY A 83 1.62 -0.24 -11.49
C GLY A 83 2.87 0.64 -11.38
N ARG A 84 3.55 0.67 -10.23
CA ARG A 84 4.76 1.48 -10.02
C ARG A 84 6.05 0.66 -9.85
N LYS A 85 6.00 -0.65 -10.12
CA LYS A 85 7.18 -1.55 -10.11
C LYS A 85 8.35 -0.96 -10.93
N ASP A 86 8.11 -0.56 -12.17
CA ASP A 86 9.18 -0.10 -13.07
C ASP A 86 9.76 1.26 -12.68
N LYS A 87 9.02 2.05 -11.89
CA LYS A 87 9.49 3.33 -11.33
C LYS A 87 10.11 3.16 -9.94
N PHE A 88 10.08 1.95 -9.38
CA PHE A 88 10.43 1.73 -7.98
C PHE A 88 11.91 2.04 -7.70
N GLU A 89 12.79 1.89 -8.70
CA GLU A 89 14.20 2.29 -8.61
C GLU A 89 14.41 3.80 -8.34
N THR A 90 13.41 4.64 -8.63
CA THR A 90 13.42 6.10 -8.38
C THR A 90 12.88 6.48 -7.00
N LEU A 91 12.65 5.50 -6.12
CA LEU A 91 12.10 5.72 -4.79
C LEU A 91 12.87 6.81 -4.03
N ARG A 92 12.14 7.83 -3.55
CA ARG A 92 12.65 8.95 -2.74
C ARG A 92 13.75 9.80 -3.40
N THR A 93 13.97 9.66 -4.70
CA THR A 93 14.84 10.56 -5.45
C THR A 93 14.08 11.80 -5.89
N GLU A 94 14.80 12.86 -6.24
CA GLU A 94 14.20 14.01 -6.91
C GLU A 94 13.52 13.57 -8.22
N GLY A 95 12.29 14.04 -8.47
CA GLY A 95 11.48 13.64 -9.62
C GLY A 95 10.97 12.20 -9.61
N GLY A 96 11.34 11.40 -8.60
CA GLY A 96 10.95 10.00 -8.45
C GLY A 96 9.65 9.80 -7.65
N ILE A 97 9.36 8.54 -7.31
CA ILE A 97 8.16 8.20 -6.52
C ILE A 97 8.36 8.50 -5.03
N SER A 98 7.28 8.90 -4.36
CA SER A 98 7.27 9.21 -2.94
C SER A 98 7.56 7.98 -2.08
N GLY A 99 8.17 8.21 -0.92
CA GLY A 99 8.31 7.19 0.13
C GLY A 99 7.04 6.92 0.95
N PHE A 100 5.93 7.58 0.62
CA PHE A 100 4.62 7.48 1.28
C PHE A 100 3.51 7.46 0.22
N THR A 101 2.28 7.13 0.61
CA THR A 101 1.12 7.24 -0.29
C THR A 101 0.89 8.69 -0.69
N ARG A 102 0.61 8.92 -1.98
CA ARG A 102 0.41 10.26 -2.56
C ARG A 102 -0.64 10.23 -3.68
N PRO A 103 -1.81 10.89 -3.53
CA PRO A 103 -2.91 10.84 -4.50
C PRO A 103 -2.56 11.28 -5.91
N VAL A 104 -1.67 12.27 -6.05
CA VAL A 104 -1.23 12.73 -7.38
C VAL A 104 -0.28 11.75 -8.08
N GLU A 105 0.22 10.74 -7.35
CA GLU A 105 1.11 9.70 -7.91
C GLU A 105 0.32 8.49 -8.42
N SER A 106 -0.84 8.17 -7.81
CA SER A 106 -1.63 7.00 -8.17
C SER A 106 -3.07 7.09 -7.67
N GLU A 107 -4.02 6.58 -8.46
CA GLU A 107 -5.41 6.39 -8.04
C GLU A 107 -5.58 5.42 -6.86
N HIS A 108 -4.56 4.58 -6.61
CA HIS A 108 -4.53 3.65 -5.50
C HIS A 108 -4.13 4.30 -4.16
N ASP A 109 -3.58 5.52 -4.20
CA ASP A 109 -3.12 6.28 -3.04
C ASP A 109 -4.17 7.32 -2.63
N ILE A 110 -5.35 6.90 -2.15
CA ILE A 110 -6.48 7.81 -1.92
C ILE A 110 -6.22 8.95 -0.91
N PHE A 111 -5.23 8.76 -0.03
CA PHE A 111 -4.90 9.71 1.04
C PHE A 111 -3.38 9.93 1.14
N SER A 112 -2.98 11.20 1.23
CA SER A 112 -1.59 11.58 1.53
C SER A 112 -1.28 11.29 2.98
N SER A 113 -0.32 10.42 3.23
CA SER A 113 0.10 10.06 4.58
C SER A 113 1.51 10.55 4.88
N GLY A 114 1.82 10.75 6.17
CA GLY A 114 3.14 11.15 6.63
C GLY A 114 3.19 11.31 8.14
N HIS A 115 2.25 12.07 8.71
CA HIS A 115 1.98 12.04 10.16
C HIS A 115 1.17 10.79 10.52
N SER A 116 1.41 10.26 11.72
CA SER A 116 0.74 9.06 12.22
C SER A 116 -0.68 9.33 12.72
N SER A 117 -1.43 8.24 12.94
CA SER A 117 -2.72 8.20 13.64
C SER A 117 -3.90 8.81 12.87
N THR A 118 -3.73 9.09 11.57
CA THR A 118 -4.73 9.79 10.73
C THR A 118 -5.59 8.84 9.90
N SER A 119 -5.15 7.59 9.71
CA SER A 119 -5.78 6.65 8.77
C SER A 119 -7.22 6.27 9.12
N ILE A 120 -7.53 6.08 10.41
CA ILE A 120 -8.88 5.67 10.86
C ILE A 120 -9.87 6.80 10.60
N SER A 121 -9.56 8.03 11.02
CA SER A 121 -10.42 9.20 10.77
C SER A 121 -10.66 9.41 9.27
N ALA A 122 -9.61 9.29 8.45
CA ALA A 122 -9.72 9.38 7.00
C ALA A 122 -10.60 8.25 6.42
N ALA A 123 -10.42 7.02 6.89
CA ALA A 123 -11.21 5.87 6.45
C ALA A 123 -12.69 6.01 6.82
N VAL A 124 -13.02 6.50 8.01
CA VAL A 124 -14.40 6.80 8.43
C VAL A 124 -15.04 7.84 7.49
N GLY A 125 -14.32 8.93 7.19
CA GLY A 125 -14.78 9.95 6.26
C GLY A 125 -15.05 9.41 4.85
N LEU A 126 -14.12 8.61 4.33
CA LEU A 126 -14.26 7.96 3.02
C LEU A 126 -15.44 6.98 2.99
N ALA A 127 -15.61 6.16 4.04
CA ALA A 127 -16.71 5.21 4.15
C ALA A 127 -18.06 5.94 4.19
N ARG A 128 -18.15 7.03 4.96
CA ARG A 128 -19.36 7.87 5.05
C ARG A 128 -19.67 8.56 3.73
N ALA A 129 -18.65 9.07 3.03
CA ALA A 129 -18.81 9.67 1.72
C ALA A 129 -19.35 8.67 0.69
N LYS A 130 -18.81 7.45 0.65
CA LYS A 130 -19.33 6.37 -0.22
C LYS A 130 -20.80 6.07 0.08
N GLN A 131 -21.16 5.96 1.36
CA GLN A 131 -22.54 5.72 1.78
C GLN A 131 -23.50 6.82 1.31
N ILE A 132 -23.13 8.09 1.50
CA ILE A 132 -23.96 9.24 1.09
C ILE A 132 -24.16 9.27 -0.44
N LYS A 133 -23.10 8.94 -1.20
CA LYS A 133 -23.15 8.94 -2.67
C LYS A 133 -23.74 7.67 -3.28
N GLY A 134 -24.03 6.64 -2.48
CA GLY A 134 -24.43 5.33 -2.98
C GLY A 134 -23.33 4.60 -3.75
N GLU A 135 -22.06 4.95 -3.52
CA GLU A 135 -20.90 4.32 -4.15
C GLU A 135 -20.63 2.95 -3.53
N LYS A 136 -20.27 1.96 -4.35
CA LYS A 136 -19.85 0.64 -3.90
C LYS A 136 -18.39 0.63 -3.46
N GLY A 137 -17.99 -0.48 -2.83
CA GLY A 137 -16.63 -0.74 -2.38
C GLY A 137 -16.45 -0.62 -0.87
N LYS A 138 -15.30 -1.08 -0.40
CA LYS A 138 -14.88 -1.08 1.00
C LYS A 138 -13.86 0.02 1.24
N VAL A 139 -13.69 0.38 2.51
CA VAL A 139 -12.60 1.25 2.96
C VAL A 139 -11.84 0.49 4.03
N VAL A 140 -10.51 0.41 3.88
CA VAL A 140 -9.62 -0.36 4.74
C VAL A 140 -8.53 0.57 5.26
N ALA A 141 -8.42 0.70 6.58
CA ALA A 141 -7.31 1.39 7.23
C ALA A 141 -6.25 0.36 7.65
N VAL A 142 -4.98 0.65 7.35
CA VAL A 142 -3.82 -0.12 7.80
C VAL A 142 -3.01 0.75 8.75
N ILE A 143 -3.07 0.43 10.04
CA ILE A 143 -2.42 1.21 11.10
C ILE A 143 -1.42 0.33 11.86
N GLY A 144 -0.24 0.87 12.12
CA GLY A 144 0.75 0.23 13.00
C GLY A 144 0.38 0.41 14.46
N ASP A 145 0.83 -0.50 15.32
CA ASP A 145 0.62 -0.46 16.77
C ASP A 145 1.11 0.84 17.40
N GLY A 146 2.29 1.33 17.00
CA GLY A 146 2.80 2.63 17.46
C GLY A 146 1.90 3.81 17.06
N ALA A 147 1.36 3.81 15.83
CA ALA A 147 0.45 4.85 15.36
C ALA A 147 -0.94 4.77 16.02
N LEU A 148 -1.37 3.58 16.43
CA LEU A 148 -2.63 3.37 17.14
C LEU A 148 -2.63 4.04 18.53
N THR A 149 -1.46 4.31 19.11
CA THR A 149 -1.35 4.98 20.42
C THR A 149 -1.73 6.47 20.41
N GLY A 150 -1.80 7.09 19.23
CA GLY A 150 -2.13 8.51 19.11
C GLY A 150 -3.60 8.79 19.42
N GLY A 151 -3.87 9.85 20.19
CA GLY A 151 -5.24 10.20 20.61
C GLY A 151 -6.24 10.31 19.45
N LEU A 152 -5.82 10.84 18.31
CA LEU A 152 -6.65 10.95 17.10
C LEU A 152 -7.15 9.58 16.60
N ALA A 153 -6.36 8.52 16.76
CA ALA A 153 -6.79 7.17 16.38
C ALA A 153 -7.92 6.67 17.30
N TYR A 154 -7.87 6.97 18.60
CA TYR A 154 -8.91 6.62 19.56
C TYR A 154 -10.19 7.44 19.40
N GLU A 155 -10.08 8.72 19.04
CA GLU A 155 -11.26 9.55 18.73
C GLU A 155 -12.02 9.05 17.50
N ALA A 156 -11.35 8.33 16.60
CA ALA A 156 -11.92 7.85 15.35
C ALA A 156 -12.49 6.42 15.41
N LEU A 157 -12.13 5.63 16.43
CA LEU A 157 -12.61 4.25 16.66
C LEU A 157 -14.01 4.23 17.29
#